data_AF-A0A6M3L483-F1
#
_entry.id   AF-A0A6M3L483-F1
#
_cell.length_a   1.000
_cell.length_b   1.000
_cell.length_c   1.000
_cell.angle_alpha   90.00
_cell.angle_beta   90.00
_cell.angle_gamma   90.00
#
_symmetry.space_group_name_H-M   'P 1'
#
loop_
_entity.id
_entity.type
_entity.pdbx_description
1 polymer ?
#
loop_
_entity_poly.entity_id
_entity_poly.type
_entity_poly.pdbx_seq_one_letter_code
_entity_poly.pdbx_strand_id
1 'polypeptide(L)'
;MKTIRKGGGMEKVTIEVTDLTKVSDGYHTIEELYSHRCLLWINLCLCNIGLCYVKENHYPGWFLLGMITKEGQISYHCPNQYLYLVKNKIRKDKPDFDGHTPADVLERLETVAKTKDTDR
;
A
#
# COMPACT_ATOMS: atom_id res chain seq x y z
N MET A 1 17.05 -1.64 46.43
CA MET A 1 15.74 -1.00 46.17
C MET A 1 16.01 0.26 45.34
N LYS A 2 15.84 0.20 44.01
CA LYS A 2 15.98 1.38 43.14
C LYS A 2 14.60 1.73 42.60
N THR A 3 14.10 2.87 43.07
CA THR A 3 12.83 3.48 42.74
C THR A 3 12.76 3.77 41.23
N ILE A 4 11.77 3.23 40.54
CA ILE A 4 11.48 3.58 39.15
C ILE A 4 10.54 4.80 39.17
N ARG A 5 11.01 5.94 38.66
CA ARG A 5 10.15 7.10 38.39
C ARG A 5 9.47 6.89 37.05
N LYS A 6 8.13 6.87 37.05
CA LYS A 6 7.30 6.99 35.85
C LYS A 6 7.43 8.41 35.28
N GLY A 7 7.77 8.52 33.99
CA GLY A 7 7.59 9.74 33.22
C GLY A 7 8.28 9.71 31.85
N GLY A 8 7.47 9.80 30.79
CA GLY A 8 7.82 10.55 29.58
C GLY A 8 8.37 9.78 28.38
N GLY A 9 7.63 9.81 27.26
CA GLY A 9 8.11 9.51 25.92
C GLY A 9 7.92 8.07 25.47
N MET A 10 7.37 7.87 24.28
CA MET A 10 7.38 6.58 23.59
C MET A 10 8.84 6.22 23.31
N GLU A 11 9.38 5.25 24.05
CA GLU A 11 10.78 4.87 23.96
C GLU A 11 11.03 4.24 22.58
N LYS A 12 11.69 4.99 21.68
CA LYS A 12 11.99 4.51 20.33
C LYS A 12 13.13 3.51 20.40
N VAL A 13 12.83 2.24 20.21
CA VAL A 13 13.85 1.20 20.02
C VAL A 13 14.20 1.12 18.53
N THR A 14 15.50 1.13 18.22
CA THR A 14 16.01 0.92 16.86
C THR A 14 16.77 -0.40 16.83
N ILE A 15 16.46 -1.26 15.87
CA ILE A 15 17.09 -2.58 15.71
C ILE A 15 17.74 -2.61 14.34
N GLU A 16 19.03 -2.89 14.28
CA GLU A 16 19.74 -3.12 13.03
C GLU A 16 19.53 -4.57 12.58
N VAL A 17 19.13 -4.74 11.32
CA VAL A 17 18.93 -6.05 10.70
C VAL A 17 19.69 -6.12 9.40
N THR A 18 20.27 -7.27 9.10
CA THR A 18 21.02 -7.50 7.85
C THR A 18 20.10 -7.68 6.65
N ASP A 19 18.87 -8.11 6.90
CA ASP A 19 17.88 -8.43 5.86
C ASP A 19 16.47 -8.14 6.38
N LEU A 20 15.86 -7.07 5.88
CA LEU A 20 14.52 -6.66 6.27
C LEU A 20 13.46 -7.71 5.89
N THR A 21 13.70 -8.53 4.87
CA THR A 21 12.73 -9.52 4.38
C THR A 21 12.45 -10.62 5.41
N LYS A 22 13.40 -10.86 6.33
CA LYS A 22 13.35 -11.91 7.35
C LYS A 22 12.83 -11.44 8.69
N VAL A 23 12.65 -10.13 8.88
CA VAL A 23 12.06 -9.61 10.12
C VAL A 23 10.64 -10.13 10.23
N SER A 24 10.31 -10.72 11.36
CA SER A 24 9.01 -11.33 11.62
C SER A 24 8.40 -10.82 12.91
N ASP A 25 7.08 -10.70 12.93
CA ASP A 25 6.27 -10.42 14.12
C ASP A 25 5.85 -11.69 14.88
N GLY A 26 6.32 -12.87 14.45
CA GLY A 26 5.93 -14.18 14.98
C GLY A 26 4.81 -14.87 14.20
N TYR A 27 4.11 -14.15 13.31
CA TYR A 27 3.07 -14.68 12.44
C TYR A 27 3.44 -14.56 10.96
N HIS A 28 4.01 -13.41 10.57
CA HIS A 28 4.44 -13.14 9.21
C HIS A 28 5.82 -12.50 9.18
N THR A 29 6.52 -12.65 8.06
CA THR A 29 7.69 -11.82 7.74
C THR A 29 7.26 -10.51 7.05
N ILE A 30 8.14 -9.51 7.04
CA ILE A 30 7.90 -8.27 6.27
C ILE A 30 7.74 -8.57 4.78
N GLU A 31 8.46 -9.55 4.24
CA GLU A 31 8.31 -9.97 2.84
C GLU A 31 6.94 -10.58 2.54
N GLU A 32 6.43 -11.43 3.45
CA GLU A 32 5.09 -12.00 3.34
C GLU A 32 4.02 -10.90 3.39
N LEU A 33 4.12 -9.98 4.36
CA LEU A 33 3.20 -8.85 4.46
C LEU A 33 3.25 -7.92 3.24
N TYR A 34 4.44 -7.71 2.67
CA TYR A 34 4.60 -6.92 1.44
C TYR A 34 3.91 -7.59 0.25
N SER A 35 4.03 -8.91 0.15
CA SER A 35 3.38 -9.72 -0.88
C SER A 35 1.86 -9.73 -0.72
N HIS A 36 1.37 -9.91 0.52
CA HIS A 36 -0.06 -9.80 0.86
C HIS A 36 -0.62 -8.43 0.48
N ARG A 37 0.05 -7.34 0.86
CA ARG A 37 -0.35 -5.97 0.53
C ARG A 37 -0.51 -5.79 -0.98
N CYS A 38 0.45 -6.27 -1.78
CA CYS A 38 0.38 -6.15 -3.24
C CYS A 38 -0.83 -6.92 -3.81
N LEU A 39 -1.04 -8.17 -3.39
CA LEU A 39 -2.15 -8.99 -3.89
C LEU A 39 -3.51 -8.48 -3.43
N LEU A 40 -3.64 -8.01 -2.18
CA LEU A 40 -4.86 -7.38 -1.68
C LEU A 40 -5.19 -6.11 -2.46
N TRP A 41 -4.18 -5.25 -2.71
CA TRP A 41 -4.35 -4.04 -3.51
C TRP A 41 -4.78 -4.35 -4.96
N ILE A 42 -4.15 -5.35 -5.59
CA ILE A 42 -4.52 -5.80 -6.93
C ILE A 42 -5.97 -6.29 -6.96
N ASN A 43 -6.39 -7.12 -6.00
CA ASN A 43 -7.76 -7.61 -5.93
C ASN A 43 -8.76 -6.46 -5.75
N LEU A 44 -8.45 -5.49 -4.88
CA LEU A 44 -9.28 -4.30 -4.72
C LEU A 44 -9.39 -3.51 -6.03
N CYS A 45 -8.30 -3.32 -6.77
CA CYS A 45 -8.33 -2.64 -8.06
C CYS A 45 -9.13 -3.42 -9.12
N LEU A 46 -9.00 -4.75 -9.14
CA LEU A 46 -9.77 -5.60 -10.06
C LEU A 46 -11.28 -5.59 -9.76
N CYS A 47 -11.68 -5.34 -8.52
CA CYS A 47 -13.08 -5.11 -8.15
C CYS A 47 -13.59 -3.71 -8.51
N ASN A 48 -12.71 -2.78 -8.91
CA ASN A 48 -13.05 -1.37 -9.18
C ASN A 48 -12.33 -0.86 -10.44
N ILE A 49 -12.25 -1.70 -11.49
CA ILE A 49 -11.42 -1.46 -12.69
C ILE A 49 -11.67 -0.08 -13.32
N GLY A 50 -12.91 0.40 -13.33
CA GLY A 50 -13.28 1.70 -13.92
C GLY A 50 -12.62 2.92 -13.25
N LEU A 51 -12.12 2.77 -12.02
CA LEU A 51 -11.42 3.83 -11.28
C LEU A 51 -9.90 3.71 -11.36
N CYS A 52 -9.39 2.61 -11.93
CA CYS A 52 -7.98 2.25 -11.80
C CYS A 52 -7.17 2.64 -13.04
N TYR A 53 -5.86 2.80 -12.85
CA TYR A 53 -4.88 2.95 -13.92
C TYR A 53 -3.61 2.16 -13.60
N VAL A 54 -2.89 1.72 -14.63
CA VAL A 54 -1.60 1.03 -14.50
C VAL A 54 -0.52 1.76 -15.29
N LYS A 55 0.63 2.00 -14.64
CA LYS A 55 1.85 2.48 -15.30
C LYS A 55 2.93 1.42 -15.22
N GLU A 56 3.16 0.74 -16.34
CA GLU A 56 4.27 -0.18 -16.51
C GLU A 56 5.62 0.54 -16.42
N ASN A 57 6.65 -0.17 -15.94
CA ASN A 57 8.04 0.32 -15.86
C ASN A 57 8.16 1.70 -15.20
N HIS A 58 7.44 1.91 -14.10
CA HIS A 58 7.53 3.16 -13.35
C HIS A 58 8.87 3.27 -12.62
N TYR A 59 9.40 2.15 -12.13
CA TYR A 59 10.78 1.97 -11.68
C TYR A 59 11.34 0.62 -12.17
N PRO A 60 12.67 0.41 -12.19
CA PRO A 60 13.25 -0.89 -12.53
C PRO A 60 12.69 -2.03 -11.67
N GLY A 61 11.94 -2.94 -12.28
CA GLY A 61 11.30 -4.07 -11.59
C GLY A 61 9.90 -3.79 -11.01
N TRP A 62 9.37 -2.58 -11.19
CA TRP A 62 8.11 -2.16 -10.57
C TRP A 62 7.15 -1.49 -11.57
N PHE A 63 5.87 -1.81 -11.42
CA PHE A 63 4.78 -1.04 -12.01
C PHE A 63 4.05 -0.26 -10.92
N LEU A 64 3.41 0.83 -11.31
CA LEU A 64 2.50 1.58 -10.43
C LEU A 64 1.06 1.17 -10.74
N LEU A 65 0.31 0.81 -9.70
CA LEU A 65 -1.13 0.56 -9.79
C LEU A 65 -1.85 1.60 -8.94
N GLY A 66 -2.64 2.44 -9.58
CA GLY A 66 -3.38 3.51 -8.93
C GLY A 66 -4.89 3.38 -9.10
N MET A 67 -5.62 3.96 -8.15
CA MET A 67 -7.06 4.16 -8.17
C MET A 67 -7.35 5.64 -7.92
N ILE A 68 -8.27 6.21 -8.70
CA ILE A 68 -8.75 7.58 -8.52
C ILE A 68 -10.08 7.52 -7.76
N THR A 69 -10.09 8.02 -6.54
CA THR A 69 -11.29 8.13 -5.71
C THR A 69 -11.76 9.58 -5.66
N LYS A 70 -12.91 9.84 -5.02
CA LYS A 70 -13.38 11.21 -4.76
C LYS A 70 -12.42 12.00 -3.85
N GLU A 71 -11.65 11.29 -3.03
CA GLU A 71 -10.68 11.86 -2.08
C GLU A 71 -9.27 12.02 -2.66
N GLY A 72 -9.07 11.62 -3.93
CA GLY A 72 -7.78 11.70 -4.63
C GLY A 72 -7.21 10.34 -5.01
N GLN A 73 -5.92 10.30 -5.31
CA GLN A 73 -5.25 9.08 -5.78
C GLN A 73 -4.85 8.17 -4.62
N ILE A 74 -5.05 6.87 -4.80
CA ILE A 74 -4.41 5.85 -3.97
C ILE A 74 -3.51 5.05 -4.92
N SER A 75 -2.21 4.96 -4.65
CA SER A 75 -1.31 4.26 -5.54
C SER A 75 -0.24 3.47 -4.79
N TYR A 76 0.12 2.31 -5.34
CA TYR A 76 1.20 1.48 -4.81
C TYR A 76 2.11 1.02 -5.94
N HIS A 77 3.40 0.97 -5.65
CA HIS A 77 4.37 0.22 -6.45
C HIS A 77 4.20 -1.27 -6.18
N CYS A 78 4.03 -2.04 -7.25
CA CYS A 78 3.92 -3.48 -7.21
C CYS A 78 5.05 -4.11 -8.03
N PRO A 79 5.64 -5.24 -7.57
CA PRO A 79 6.70 -5.89 -8.33
C PRO A 79 6.18 -6.43 -9.66
N ASN A 80 6.98 -6.33 -10.72
CA ASN A 80 6.61 -6.73 -12.09
C ASN A 80 6.17 -8.20 -12.21
N GLN A 81 6.53 -9.07 -11.26
CA GLN A 81 6.04 -10.45 -11.21
C GLN A 81 4.50 -10.54 -11.15
N TYR A 82 3.81 -9.50 -10.66
CA TYR A 82 2.34 -9.45 -10.61
C TYR A 82 1.69 -8.69 -11.78
N LEU A 83 2.47 -8.08 -12.66
CA LEU A 83 1.94 -7.20 -13.73
C LEU A 83 0.96 -7.94 -14.66
N TYR A 84 1.19 -9.24 -14.88
CA TYR A 84 0.31 -10.08 -15.72
C TYR A 84 -1.14 -10.12 -15.24
N LEU A 85 -1.40 -9.86 -13.95
CA LEU A 85 -2.74 -9.85 -13.37
C LEU A 85 -3.58 -8.66 -13.86
N VAL A 86 -2.95 -7.55 -14.24
CA VAL A 86 -3.63 -6.26 -14.49
C VAL A 86 -3.36 -5.63 -15.88
N LYS A 87 -2.23 -5.93 -16.53
CA LYS A 87 -1.71 -5.19 -17.70
C LYS A 87 -2.66 -5.00 -18.90
N ASN A 88 -3.61 -5.91 -19.07
CA ASN A 88 -4.60 -5.89 -20.16
C ASN A 88 -6.04 -5.72 -19.65
N LYS A 89 -6.22 -5.45 -18.35
CA LYS A 89 -7.54 -5.30 -17.71
C LYS A 89 -7.80 -3.87 -17.26
N ILE A 90 -6.74 -3.11 -16.99
CA ILE A 90 -6.79 -1.76 -16.44
C ILE A 90 -6.19 -0.78 -17.46
N ARG A 91 -6.80 0.40 -17.60
CA ARG A 91 -6.33 1.45 -18.52
C ARG A 91 -4.91 1.91 -18.17
N LYS A 92 -4.19 2.39 -19.18
CA LYS A 92 -2.76 2.75 -19.06
C LYS A 92 -2.50 4.24 -18.90
N ASP A 93 -3.52 5.07 -19.10
CA ASP A 93 -3.36 6.50 -19.00
C ASP A 93 -3.35 6.91 -17.52
N LYS A 94 -2.27 7.59 -17.16
CA LYS A 94 -1.92 7.94 -15.78
C LYS A 94 -2.19 9.43 -15.57
N PRO A 95 -2.96 9.83 -14.54
CA PRO A 95 -3.02 11.24 -14.14
C PRO A 95 -1.67 11.70 -13.56
N ASP A 96 -1.45 13.01 -13.48
CA ASP A 96 -0.32 13.57 -12.75
C ASP A 96 -0.39 13.21 -11.27
N PHE A 97 0.77 13.04 -10.62
CA PHE A 97 0.80 12.68 -9.21
C PHE A 97 0.25 13.83 -8.36
N ASP A 98 -0.68 13.53 -7.45
CA ASP A 98 -1.37 14.53 -6.62
C ASP A 98 -0.63 14.88 -5.32
N GLY A 99 0.59 14.36 -5.12
CA GLY A 99 1.41 14.69 -3.96
C GLY A 99 1.10 13.90 -2.69
N HIS A 100 0.28 12.85 -2.75
CA HIS A 100 -0.15 12.12 -1.55
C HIS A 100 1.00 11.47 -0.77
N THR A 101 0.86 11.52 0.55
CA THR A 101 1.72 10.87 1.53
C THR A 101 1.15 9.49 1.92
N PRO A 102 1.92 8.65 2.64
CA PRO A 102 1.38 7.42 3.20
C PRO A 102 0.20 7.63 4.16
N ALA A 103 0.15 8.76 4.87
CA ALA A 103 -0.96 9.08 5.76
C ALA A 103 -2.25 9.35 4.96
N ASP A 104 -2.14 10.12 3.86
CA ASP A 104 -3.27 10.39 2.96
C ASP A 104 -3.82 9.08 2.36
N VAL A 105 -2.94 8.15 2.00
CA VAL A 105 -3.34 6.83 1.49
C VAL A 105 -4.18 6.06 2.51
N LEU A 106 -3.77 6.05 3.79
CA LEU A 106 -4.52 5.38 4.85
C LEU A 106 -5.89 6.02 5.08
N GLU A 107 -5.93 7.35 5.15
CA GLU A 107 -7.18 8.11 5.29
C GLU A 107 -8.15 7.82 4.14
N ARG A 108 -7.66 7.86 2.90
CA ARG A 108 -8.47 7.60 1.70
C ARG A 108 -8.98 6.15 1.67
N LEU A 109 -8.16 5.17 2.05
CA LEU A 109 -8.57 3.78 2.16
C LEU A 109 -9.67 3.59 3.22
N GLU A 110 -9.54 4.24 4.37
CA GLU A 110 -10.55 4.21 5.43
C GLU A 110 -11.86 4.84 4.96
N THR A 111 -11.80 5.97 4.25
CA THR A 111 -12.99 6.59 3.65
C THR A 111 -13.66 5.68 2.63
N VAL A 112 -12.90 5.07 1.71
CA VAL A 112 -13.44 4.10 0.75
C VAL A 112 -14.13 2.93 1.45
N ALA A 113 -13.57 2.44 2.57
CA ALA A 113 -14.18 1.37 3.34
C ALA A 113 -15.50 1.80 3.99
N LYS A 114 -15.59 3.03 4.51
CA LYS A 114 -16.81 3.58 5.13
C LYS A 114 -17.93 3.87 4.14
N THR A 115 -17.60 4.26 2.91
CA THR A 115 -18.59 4.72 1.93
C THR A 115 -19.04 3.62 0.96
N LYS A 116 -18.40 2.44 0.94
CA LYS A 116 -18.75 1.37 0.00
C LYS A 116 -20.15 0.78 0.17
N ASP A 117 -20.84 1.07 1.28
CA ASP A 117 -22.22 0.67 1.54
C ASP A 117 -23.28 1.59 0.91
N THR A 118 -22.92 2.72 0.31
CA THR A 118 -23.93 3.67 -0.24
C THR A 118 -24.27 3.48 -1.72
N ASP A 119 -23.50 2.68 -2.46
CA ASP A 119 -23.61 2.56 -3.93
C ASP A 119 -23.81 1.09 -4.41
N ARG A 120 -24.25 0.17 -3.55
CA ARG A 120 -24.61 -1.22 -3.91
C ARG A 120 -26.10 -1.49 -3.73
#